data_AF-A0A964ZYF9-F1
#
_entry.id   AF-A0A964ZYF9-F1
#
_cell.length_a   1.000
_cell.length_b   1.000
_cell.length_c   1.000
_cell.angle_alpha   90.00
_cell.angle_beta   90.00
_cell.angle_gamma   90.00
#
_symmetry.space_group_name_H-M   'P 1'
#
loop_
_entity.id
_entity.type
_entity.pdbx_description
1 polymer ?
#
loop_
_entity_poly.entity_id
_entity_poly.type
_entity_poly.pdbx_seq_one_letter_code
_entity_poly.pdbx_strand_id
1 'polypeptide(L)' 'GLATRYNRILYRHDRLPEGFVVERDSRRFFALLRDVCVVTKDIALNYRRLKREYRAAYPTLVSDESWQKRFNS' A
#
# COMPACT_ATOMS: atom_id res chain seq x y z
N GLY A 1 1.42 -30.46 -5.42
CA GLY A 1 0.27 -30.13 -6.30
C GLY A 1 0.79 -29.53 -7.60
N LEU A 2 0.02 -29.56 -8.70
CA LEU A 2 0.47 -29.02 -10.00
C LEU A 2 1.02 -27.58 -9.94
N ALA A 3 0.51 -26.75 -9.02
CA ALA A 3 0.94 -25.37 -8.81
C ALA A 3 2.38 -25.18 -8.28
N THR A 4 2.99 -26.22 -7.70
CA THR A 4 4.40 -26.15 -7.25
C THR A 4 5.40 -26.67 -8.28
N ARG A 5 4.92 -27.23 -9.40
CA ARG A 5 5.77 -27.89 -10.41
C ARG A 5 6.22 -26.95 -11.52
N TYR A 6 5.44 -25.91 -11.80
CA TYR A 6 5.73 -24.93 -12.86
C TYR A 6 5.90 -23.53 -12.25
N ASN A 7 7.00 -22.87 -12.61
CA ASN A 7 7.26 -21.50 -12.16
C ASN A 7 6.40 -20.45 -12.86
N ARG A 8 5.74 -20.81 -13.97
CA ARG A 8 4.87 -19.92 -14.74
C ARG A 8 3.53 -20.60 -14.98
N ILE A 9 2.44 -19.92 -14.65
CA ILE A 9 1.07 -20.42 -14.82
C ILE A 9 0.23 -19.35 -15.53
N LEU A 10 -0.66 -19.79 -16.42
CA LEU A 10 -1.70 -18.94 -16.98
C LEU A 10 -2.91 -18.99 -16.07
N TYR A 11 -3.17 -17.89 -15.37
CA TYR A 11 -4.40 -17.69 -14.63
C TYR A 11 -5.45 -17.13 -15.59
N ARG A 12 -6.46 -17.94 -15.92
CA ARG A 12 -7.62 -17.48 -16.69
C ARG A 12 -8.69 -17.04 -15.71
N HIS A 13 -9.20 -15.83 -15.87
CA HIS A 13 -10.30 -15.35 -15.07
C HIS A 13 -11.61 -15.92 -15.63
N ASP A 14 -12.44 -16.57 -14.81
CA ASP A 14 -13.65 -17.26 -15.30
C ASP A 14 -14.71 -16.32 -15.89
N ARG A 15 -14.70 -15.03 -15.49
CA ARG A 15 -15.75 -14.05 -15.85
C ARG A 15 -15.30 -12.94 -16.79
N LEU A 16 -14.00 -12.74 -16.96
CA LEU A 16 -13.46 -11.65 -17.79
C LEU A 16 -12.72 -12.31 -18.95
N PRO A 17 -12.73 -11.74 -20.17
CA PRO A 17 -11.94 -12.25 -21.29
C PRO A 17 -10.42 -12.05 -21.11
N GLU A 18 -9.97 -11.83 -19.88
CA GLU A 18 -8.60 -11.50 -19.49
C GLU A 18 -7.92 -12.72 -18.86
N GLY A 19 -6.65 -12.90 -19.20
CA GLY A 19 -5.78 -13.92 -18.61
C GLY A 19 -4.50 -13.27 -18.11
N PHE A 20 -4.07 -13.66 -16.92
CA PHE A 20 -2.84 -13.19 -16.31
C PHE A 20 -1.78 -14.29 -16.36
N VAL A 21 -0.59 -13.92 -16.82
CA VAL A 21 0.58 -14.79 -16.67
C VAL A 21 1.17 -14.52 -15.29
N VAL A 22 1.15 -15.54 -14.44
CA VAL A 22 1.75 -15.47 -13.10
C VAL A 22 3.06 -16.22 -13.13
N GLU A 23 4.12 -15.55 -12.69
CA GLU A 23 5.46 -16.13 -12.56
C GLU A 23 5.93 -16.07 -11.10
N ARG A 24 6.53 -17.17 -10.64
CA ARG A 24 7.17 -17.25 -9.32
C ARG A 24 8.53 -16.57 -9.38
N ASP A 25 8.58 -15.36 -8.84
CA ASP A 25 9.81 -14.67 -8.52
C ASP A 25 9.96 -14.55 -6.99
N SER A 26 10.62 -15.54 -6.38
CA SER A 26 10.85 -15.54 -4.94
C SER A 26 11.67 -14.33 -4.48
N ARG A 27 12.61 -13.87 -5.31
CA ARG A 27 13.53 -12.79 -4.92
C ARG A 27 12.76 -11.47 -4.84
N ARG A 28 11.94 -11.19 -5.85
CA ARG A 28 11.03 -10.05 -5.86
C ARG A 28 9.96 -10.16 -4.77
N PHE A 29 9.41 -11.35 -4.54
CA PHE A 29 8.43 -11.57 -3.47
C PHE A 29 8.99 -11.20 -2.10
N PHE A 30 10.17 -11.71 -1.73
CA PHE A 30 10.76 -11.41 -0.43
C PHE A 30 11.25 -9.97 -0.30
N ALA A 31 11.66 -9.33 -1.41
CA ALA A 31 11.97 -7.90 -1.43
C ALA A 31 10.71 -7.07 -1.09
N LEU A 32 9.61 -7.31 -1.80
CA LEU A 32 8.33 -6.62 -1.54
C LEU A 32 7.80 -6.91 -0.13
N LEU A 33 7.92 -8.16 0.34
CA LEU A 33 7.51 -8.53 1.69
C LEU A 33 8.30 -7.74 2.74
N ARG A 34 9.62 -7.57 2.55
CA ARG A 34 10.45 -6.76 3.44
C ARG A 34 9.94 -5.32 3.48
N ASP A 35 9.68 -4.72 2.33
CA ASP A 35 9.22 -3.33 2.24
C ASP A 35 7.88 -3.14 2.97
N VAL A 36 6.94 -4.05 2.76
CA VAL A 36 5.65 -4.06 3.48
C VAL A 36 5.85 -4.21 4.98
N CYS A 37 6.73 -5.12 5.41
CA CYS A 37 7.04 -5.32 6.84
C CYS A 37 7.66 -4.08 7.48
N VAL A 38 8.57 -3.39 6.79
CA VAL A 38 9.20 -2.15 7.27
C VAL A 38 8.15 -1.07 7.49
N VAL A 39 7.29 -0.82 6.50
CA VAL A 39 6.23 0.18 6.60
C VAL A 39 5.22 -0.21 7.68
N THR A 40 4.82 -1.48 7.75
CA THR A 40 3.88 -1.96 8.76
C THR A 40 4.44 -1.79 10.18
N LYS A 41 5.72 -2.10 10.39
CA LYS A 41 6.40 -1.88 11.66
C LYS A 41 6.46 -0.39 12.01
N ASP A 42 6.82 0.45 11.04
CA ASP A 42 6.91 1.89 11.24
C ASP A 42 5.56 2.49 11.65
N ILE A 43 4.48 2.10 10.96
CA ILE A 43 3.12 2.47 11.34
C ILE A 43 2.81 1.98 12.75
N ALA A 44 3.04 0.71 13.06
CA ALA A 44 2.72 0.15 14.38
C ALA A 44 3.43 0.90 15.53
N LEU A 45 4.69 1.27 15.34
CA LEU A 45 5.47 2.00 16.35
C LEU A 45 5.06 3.48 16.45
N ASN A 46 4.82 4.12 15.31
CA ASN A 46 4.61 5.57 15.25
C ASN A 46 3.14 5.99 15.25
N TYR A 47 2.19 5.08 15.09
CA TYR A 47 0.77 5.40 14.94
C TYR A 47 0.22 6.25 16.08
N ARG A 48 0.59 5.96 17.34
CA ARG A 48 0.11 6.75 18.49
C ARG A 48 0.64 8.18 18.48
N ARG A 49 1.86 8.38 17.98
CA ARG A 49 2.46 9.72 17.81
C ARG A 49 1.79 10.43 16.63
N LEU A 50 1.74 9.78 15.47
CA LEU A 50 1.10 10.29 14.26
C LEU A 50 -0.37 10.71 14.52
N LYS A 51 -1.13 9.90 15.25
CA LYS A 51 -2.52 10.21 15.63
C LYS A 51 -2.62 11.49 16.47
N ARG A 52 -1.68 11.72 17.40
CA ARG A 52 -1.65 12.93 18.23
C ARG A 52 -1.30 14.16 17.40
N GLU A 53 -0.26 14.06 16.57
CA GLU A 53 0.18 15.13 15.67
C GLU A 53 -0.91 15.49 14.66
N TYR A 54 -1.55 14.49 14.07
CA TYR A 54 -2.68 14.68 13.15
C TYR A 54 -3.85 15.40 13.83
N ARG A 55 -4.22 15.00 15.06
CA ARG A 55 -5.30 15.65 15.81
C ARG A 55 -4.94 17.11 16.16
N ALA A 56 -3.70 17.40 16.49
CA ALA A 56 -3.23 18.76 16.77
C ALA A 56 -3.23 19.64 15.51
N ALA A 57 -2.87 19.08 14.35
CA ALA A 57 -2.90 19.76 13.06
C ALA A 57 -4.31 19.87 12.46
N TYR A 58 -5.28 19.08 12.95
CA TYR A 58 -6.62 19.01 12.35
C TYR A 58 -7.32 20.37 12.19
N PRO A 59 -7.29 21.30 13.17
CA PRO A 59 -7.91 22.62 12.99
C PRO A 59 -7.31 23.43 11.84
N THR A 60 -6.00 23.30 11.58
CA THR A 60 -5.30 24.01 10.49
C THR A 60 -5.33 23.26 9.16
N LEU A 61 -5.86 22.03 9.15
CA LEU A 61 -6.14 21.27 7.92
C LEU A 61 -7.56 21.50 7.43
N VAL A 62 -8.48 21.94 8.30
CA VAL A 62 -9.91 22.06 7.99
C VAL A 62 -10.42 23.50 8.04
N SER A 63 -9.65 24.47 8.57
CA SER A 63 -10.13 25.86 8.60
C SER A 63 -10.19 26.47 7.20
N ASP A 64 -11.26 27.22 6.93
CA ASP A 64 -11.47 27.91 5.66
C ASP A 64 -10.31 28.87 5.34
N GLU A 65 -9.79 29.56 6.35
CA GLU A 65 -8.63 30.45 6.23
C GLU A 65 -7.37 29.69 5.76
N SER A 66 -7.14 28.47 6.25
CA SER A 66 -5.99 27.64 5.84
C SER A 66 -6.14 27.11 4.41
N TRP A 67 -7.37 26.82 3.98
CA TRP A 67 -7.67 26.40 2.61
C TRP A 67 -7.52 27.56 1.64
N GLN A 68 -8.06 28.74 1.96
CA GLN A 68 -7.88 29.94 1.15
C GLN A 68 -6.40 30.28 0.98
N LYS A 69 -5.59 30.21 2.05
CA LYS A 69 -4.12 30.44 1.97
C LYS A 69 -3.36 29.39 1.15
N ARG A 70 -3.88 28.16 1.00
CA ARG A 70 -3.19 27.10 0.25
C ARG A 70 -3.55 27.09 -1.24
N PHE A 71 -4.78 27.49 -1.58
CA PHE A 71 -5.34 27.27 -2.90
C PHE A 71 -5.78 28.53 -3.64
N ASN A 72 -5.85 29.69 -2.98
CA ASN A 72 -6.23 30.97 -3.60
C ASN A 72 -5.07 31.99 -3.64
N SER A 73 -3.82 31.50 -3.58
CA SER A 73 -2.60 32.30 -3.75
C SER A 73 -2.18 32.37 -5.21
#